data_AF-A0A7V0V8Q7-F1
#
_entry.id   AF-A0A7V0V8Q7-F1
#
_cell.length_a   1.000
_cell.length_b   1.000
_cell.length_c   1.000
_cell.angle_alpha   90.00
_cell.angle_beta   90.00
_cell.angle_gamma   90.00
#
_symmetry.space_group_name_H-M   'P 1'
#
loop_
_entity.id
_entity.type
_entity.pdbx_description
1 polymer ?
#
loop_
_entity_poly.entity_id
_entity_poly.type
_entity_poly.pdbx_seq_one_letter_code
_entity_poly.pdbx_strand_id
1 'polypeptide(L)' 'MKKIIEAAIEEERKAQVSYQKAADAAQDPETKAFFEQLVKDELSHEKRLRDRLMAIKLIQDD' A
#
# COMPACT_ATOMS: atom_id res chain seq x y z
N MET A 1 11.34 -9.18 12.22
CA MET A 1 11.21 -8.83 10.79
C MET A 1 9.80 -9.06 10.25
N LYS A 2 9.25 -10.29 10.30
CA LYS A 2 7.86 -10.61 9.89
C LYS A 2 6.80 -9.62 10.40
N LYS A 3 6.70 -9.41 11.72
CA LYS A 3 5.72 -8.48 12.32
C LYS A 3 5.85 -7.03 11.83
N ILE A 4 7.07 -6.58 11.51
CA ILE A 4 7.31 -5.22 11.01
C ILE A 4 6.77 -5.08 9.58
N ILE A 5 6.97 -6.11 8.75
CA ILE A 5 6.45 -6.12 7.36
C ILE A 5 4.94 -6.24 7.37
N GLU A 6 4.36 -7.06 8.25
CA GLU A 6 2.91 -7.16 8.43
C GLU A 6 2.30 -5.81 8.86
N ALA A 7 2.93 -5.11 9.82
CA ALA A 7 2.51 -3.77 10.20
C ALA A 7 2.63 -2.77 9.04
N ALA A 8 3.71 -2.80 8.28
CA ALA A 8 3.89 -1.93 7.11
C ALA A 8 2.81 -2.16 6.05
N ILE A 9 2.44 -3.42 5.76
CA ILE A 9 1.35 -3.75 4.83
C ILE A 9 0.02 -3.12 5.27
N GLU A 10 -0.29 -3.14 6.56
CA GLU A 10 -1.51 -2.51 7.08
C GLU A 10 -1.47 -0.98 6.96
N GLU A 11 -0.30 -0.36 7.10
CA GLU A 11 -0.14 1.07 6.84
C GLU A 11 -0.34 1.40 5.35
N GLU A 12 0.20 0.60 4.43
CA GLU A 12 -0.05 0.79 2.99
C GLU A 12 -1.54 0.73 2.65
N ARG A 13 -2.27 -0.24 3.24
CA ARG A 13 -3.72 -0.36 3.05
C ARG A 13 -4.48 0.84 3.59
N LYS A 14 -4.09 1.38 4.75
CA LYS A 14 -4.69 2.59 5.32
C LYS A 14 -4.41 3.80 4.44
N ALA A 15 -3.20 3.92 3.88
CA ALA A 15 -2.83 4.98 2.96
C ALA A 15 -3.66 4.91 1.67
N GLN A 16 -3.81 3.74 1.05
CA GLN A 16 -4.69 3.51 -0.10
C GLN A 16 -6.13 4.00 0.17
N VAL A 17 -6.73 3.61 1.30
CA VAL A 17 -8.09 4.05 1.67
C VAL A 17 -8.16 5.56 1.87
N SER A 18 -7.14 6.16 2.48
CA SER A 18 -7.08 7.60 2.75
C SER A 18 -6.95 8.40 1.45
N TYR A 19 -6.07 7.97 0.55
CA TYR A 19 -5.90 8.63 -0.75
C TYR A 19 -7.09 8.42 -1.68
N GLN A 20 -7.74 7.24 -1.65
CA GLN A 20 -8.97 7.04 -2.41
C GLN A 20 -10.07 8.00 -1.96
N LYS A 21 -10.26 8.17 -0.64
CA LYS A 21 -11.21 9.15 -0.11
C LYS A 21 -10.87 10.58 -0.52
N ALA A 22 -9.59 10.92 -0.57
CA ALA A 22 -9.14 12.23 -1.01
C ALA A 22 -9.38 12.44 -2.52
N ALA A 23 -9.14 11.42 -3.35
CA ALA A 23 -9.46 11.43 -4.78
C ALA A 23 -10.98 11.60 -5.02
N ASP A 24 -11.80 10.91 -4.23
CA ASP A 24 -13.26 10.97 -4.33
C ASP A 24 -13.82 12.35 -3.91
N ALA A 25 -13.13 13.05 -3.01
CA ALA A 25 -13.50 14.38 -2.54
C ALA A 25 -12.92 15.53 -3.40
N ALA A 26 -11.94 15.26 -4.25
CA ALA A 26 -11.29 16.25 -5.10
C ALA A 26 -12.23 16.74 -6.20
N GLN A 27 -12.35 18.06 -6.35
CA GLN A 27 -13.22 18.68 -7.36
C GLN A 27 -12.46 18.98 -8.66
N ASP A 28 -11.18 19.33 -8.56
CA ASP A 28 -10.35 19.58 -9.73
C ASP A 28 -9.74 18.26 -10.25
N PRO A 29 -9.73 18.04 -11.59
CA PRO A 29 -9.23 16.80 -12.17
C PRO A 29 -7.76 16.50 -11.88
N GLU A 30 -6.92 17.54 -11.73
CA GLU A 30 -5.48 17.37 -11.49
C GLU A 30 -5.20 16.81 -10.09
N THR A 31 -5.84 17.37 -9.06
CA THR A 31 -5.75 16.86 -7.69
C THR A 31 -6.35 15.47 -7.57
N LYS A 32 -7.47 15.19 -8.26
CA LYS A 32 -8.02 13.83 -8.31
C LYS A 32 -7.02 12.84 -8.90
N ALA A 33 -6.44 13.18 -10.06
CA ALA A 33 -5.44 12.33 -10.72
C ALA A 33 -4.19 12.12 -9.85
N PHE A 34 -3.77 13.15 -9.10
CA PHE A 34 -2.68 13.04 -8.15
C PHE A 34 -2.97 12.00 -7.04
N PHE A 35 -4.13 12.09 -6.38
CA PHE A 35 -4.50 11.11 -5.36
C PHE A 35 -4.70 9.71 -5.93
N GLU A 36 -5.27 9.57 -7.13
CA GLU A 36 -5.37 8.28 -7.82
C GLU A 36 -3.98 7.68 -8.12
N GLN A 37 -2.98 8.52 -8.43
CA GLN A 37 -1.60 8.06 -8.59
C GLN A 37 -1.02 7.57 -7.26
N LEU A 38 -1.26 8.27 -6.16
CA LEU A 38 -0.82 7.81 -4.83
C LEU A 38 -1.44 6.46 -4.47
N VAL A 39 -2.73 6.22 -4.75
CA VAL A 39 -3.36 4.90 -4.54
C VAL A 39 -2.62 3.80 -5.31
N LYS A 40 -2.23 4.06 -6.56
CA LYS A 40 -1.46 3.10 -7.38
C LYS A 40 -0.07 2.84 -6.82
N ASP A 41 0.58 3.86 -6.28
CA ASP A 41 1.90 3.73 -5.67
C ASP A 41 1.83 2.86 -4.41
N GLU A 42 0.86 3.08 -3.54
CA GLU A 42 0.68 2.27 -2.32
C GLU A 42 0.25 0.82 -2.60
N LEU A 43 -0.50 0.57 -3.68
CA LEU A 43 -0.76 -0.81 -4.15
C LEU A 43 0.55 -1.50 -4.57
N SER A 44 1.46 -0.77 -5.20
CA SER A 44 2.78 -1.27 -5.61
C SER A 44 3.69 -1.52 -4.39
N HIS A 45 3.68 -0.63 -3.40
CA HIS A 45 4.38 -0.82 -2.14
C HIS A 45 3.86 -2.05 -1.38
N GLU A 46 2.54 -2.18 -1.24
CA GLU A 46 1.92 -3.33 -0.61
C GLU A 46 2.34 -4.64 -1.29
N LYS A 47 2.29 -4.69 -2.63
CA LYS A 47 2.73 -5.88 -3.39
C LYS A 47 4.18 -6.24 -3.05
N ARG A 48 5.09 -5.26 -3.08
CA ARG A 48 6.51 -5.47 -2.75
C ARG A 48 6.71 -6.01 -1.33
N LEU A 49 5.95 -5.50 -0.36
CA LEU A 49 6.01 -5.98 1.02
C LEU A 49 5.47 -7.40 1.17
N ARG A 50 4.37 -7.73 0.49
CA ARG A 50 3.82 -9.10 0.46
C ARG A 50 4.80 -10.10 -0.15
N ASP A 51 5.46 -9.74 -1.25
CA ASP A 51 6.48 -10.58 -1.89
C ASP A 51 7.65 -10.87 -0.92
N ARG A 52 8.10 -9.86 -0.16
CA ARG A 52 9.13 -10.03 0.89
C ARG A 52 8.64 -10.88 2.06
N LEU A 53 7.40 -10.69 2.50
CA LEU A 53 6.80 -11.48 3.58
C LEU A 53 6.72 -12.95 3.20
N MET A 54 6.35 -13.26 1.96
CA MET A 54 6.32 -14.62 1.44
C MET A 54 7.71 -15.26 1.45
N ALA A 55 8.74 -14.55 0.97
CA ALA A 55 10.12 -15.04 0.99
C ALA A 55 10.61 -15.35 2.42
N ILE A 56 10.29 -14.49 3.39
CA ILE A 56 10.66 -14.72 4.80
C ILE A 56 9.96 -15.95 5.38
N LYS A 57 8.68 -16.17 5.05
CA LYS A 57 7.95 -17.35 5.52
C LYS A 57 8.58 -18.64 4.99
N LEU A 58 8.92 -18.68 3.70
CA LEU A 58 9.56 -19.85 3.09
C LEU A 58 10.90 -20.22 3.76
N ILE A 59 11.71 -19.24 4.15
CA ILE A 59 13.00 -19.48 4.82
C ILE A 59 12.83 -19.93 6.28
N GLN A 60 11.72 -19.56 6.93
CA GLN A 60 11.48 -19.88 8.34
C GLN A 60 10.74 -21.20 8.56
N ASP A 61 10.14 -21.75 7.50
CA ASP A 61 9.42 -23.02 7.53
C ASP A 61 10.33 -24.23 7.16
N ASP A 62 11.63 -23.98 6.90
CA ASP A 62 12.72 -24.98 6.75
C ASP A 62 13.51 -25.18 8.07
#